data_AF-A0A1E3PKX4-F1
#
_entry.id   AF-A0A1E3PKX4-F1
#
_cell.length_a   1.000
_cell.length_b   1.000
_cell.length_c   1.000
_cell.angle_alpha   90.00
_cell.angle_beta   90.00
_cell.angle_gamma   90.00
#
_symmetry.space_group_name_H-M   'P 1'
#
loop_
_entity.id
_entity.type
_entity.pdbx_description
1 polymer ?
#
loop_
_entity_poly.entity_id
_entity_poly.type
_entity_poly.pdbx_seq_one_letter_code
_entity_poly.pdbx_strand_id
1 'polypeptide(L)'
;WKQKLTFILLNNPYVPLTLRAIIFVLSIIALALASSVYRYSGSFKPSINQQPSTIMAVVVQTTALVYLVYITYDEYTGKPIGLRSPKDKMKLIMLDLLFIIFSSANLSLAFNTLYDEKWVCRPIDPLAQSAQVPYNHVICTRQRGLASFLFMILSMWVTTFTVSIFRLVERVMS
;
A
#
# COMPACT_ATOMS: atom_id res chain seq x y z
N TRP A 1 -6.29 -9.66 -28.34
CA TRP A 1 -6.07 -9.89 -26.89
C TRP A 1 -6.44 -8.68 -26.03
N LYS A 2 -5.95 -7.46 -26.32
CA LYS A 2 -6.32 -6.23 -25.58
C LYS A 2 -7.85 -6.01 -25.45
N GLN A 3 -8.61 -6.18 -26.52
CA GLN A 3 -10.08 -5.95 -26.50
C GLN A 3 -10.87 -6.96 -25.64
N LYS A 4 -10.41 -8.21 -25.49
CA LYS A 4 -11.08 -9.19 -24.62
C LYS A 4 -10.86 -8.87 -23.13
N LEU A 5 -9.68 -8.37 -22.78
CA LEU A 5 -9.37 -7.96 -21.41
C LEU A 5 -10.22 -6.74 -21.03
N THR A 6 -10.28 -5.74 -21.90
CA THR A 6 -11.15 -4.56 -21.75
C THR A 6 -12.62 -4.97 -21.62
N PHE A 7 -13.15 -5.83 -22.50
CA PHE A 7 -14.55 -6.28 -22.47
C PHE A 7 -14.94 -7.02 -21.18
N ILE A 8 -14.09 -7.94 -20.69
CA ILE A 8 -14.32 -8.66 -19.42
C ILE A 8 -14.20 -7.71 -18.22
N LEU A 9 -13.25 -6.77 -18.29
CA LEU A 9 -12.99 -5.75 -17.28
C LEU A 9 -14.03 -4.61 -17.27
N LEU A 10 -14.84 -4.46 -18.32
CA LEU A 10 -15.88 -3.43 -18.42
C LEU A 10 -17.28 -3.96 -18.13
N ASN A 11 -17.57 -5.20 -18.53
CA ASN A 11 -18.93 -5.73 -18.44
C ASN A 11 -19.32 -6.21 -17.02
N ASN A 12 -18.34 -6.50 -16.16
CA ASN A 12 -18.62 -7.08 -14.84
C ASN A 12 -18.37 -6.08 -13.70
N PRO A 13 -19.41 -5.51 -13.06
CA PRO A 13 -19.24 -4.50 -12.00
C PRO A 13 -18.35 -4.96 -10.84
N TYR A 14 -18.23 -6.27 -10.60
CA TYR A 14 -17.42 -6.90 -9.55
C TYR A 14 -15.90 -6.83 -9.71
N VAL A 15 -15.35 -6.50 -10.89
CA VAL A 15 -13.89 -6.53 -11.10
C VAL A 15 -13.11 -5.57 -10.17
N PRO A 16 -13.40 -4.26 -10.10
CA PRO A 16 -12.72 -3.36 -9.17
C PRO A 16 -12.94 -3.75 -7.70
N LEU A 17 -14.08 -4.35 -7.36
CA LEU A 17 -14.36 -4.88 -6.03
C LEU A 17 -13.40 -6.03 -5.66
N THR A 18 -13.18 -6.98 -6.58
CA THR A 18 -12.25 -8.09 -6.34
C THR A 18 -10.80 -7.61 -6.19
N LEU A 19 -10.38 -6.61 -6.98
CA LEU A 19 -9.05 -6.01 -6.84
C LEU A 19 -8.88 -5.34 -5.48
N ARG A 20 -9.90 -4.60 -5.01
CA ARG A 20 -9.91 -4.00 -3.66
C ARG A 20 -9.87 -5.03 -2.54
N ALA A 21 -10.53 -6.17 -2.70
CA ALA A 21 -10.46 -7.27 -1.74
C ALA A 21 -9.06 -7.89 -1.65
N ILE A 22 -8.34 -8.01 -2.77
CA ILE A 22 -6.95 -8.48 -2.77
C ILE A 22 -6.04 -7.45 -2.07
N ILE A 23 -6.22 -6.16 -2.35
CA ILE A 23 -5.50 -5.07 -1.66
C ILE A 23 -5.74 -5.16 -0.15
N PHE A 24 -6.97 -5.40 0.29
CA PHE A 24 -7.32 -5.54 1.70
C PHE A 24 -6.50 -6.64 2.39
N VAL A 25 -6.41 -7.83 1.78
CA VAL A 25 -5.61 -8.94 2.32
C VAL A 25 -4.13 -8.57 2.38
N LEU A 26 -3.59 -7.96 1.32
CA LEU A 26 -2.19 -7.53 1.29
C LEU A 26 -1.89 -6.45 2.35
N SER A 27 -2.80 -5.50 2.56
CA SER A 27 -2.67 -4.45 3.58
C SER A 27 -2.67 -5.02 5.00
N ILE A 28 -3.45 -6.07 5.29
CA ILE A 28 -3.39 -6.78 6.59
C ILE A 28 -2.02 -7.39 6.81
N ILE A 29 -1.46 -8.09 5.80
CA ILE A 29 -0.15 -8.72 5.90
C ILE A 29 0.94 -7.66 6.09
N ALA A 30 0.89 -6.57 5.32
CA ALA A 30 1.83 -5.47 5.46
C ALA A 30 1.76 -4.79 6.84
N LEU A 31 0.55 -4.60 7.38
CA LEU A 31 0.34 -4.04 8.72
C LEU A 31 0.89 -4.97 9.81
N ALA A 32 0.70 -6.28 9.69
CA ALA A 32 1.25 -7.28 10.60
C ALA A 32 2.78 -7.26 10.59
N LEU A 33 3.40 -7.15 9.41
CA LEU A 33 4.85 -7.01 9.27
C LEU A 33 5.36 -5.71 9.88
N ALA A 34 4.71 -4.57 9.60
CA ALA A 34 5.09 -3.28 10.15
C ALA A 34 4.98 -3.26 11.69
N SER A 35 3.90 -3.82 12.24
CA SER A 35 3.69 -3.92 13.69
C SER A 35 4.70 -4.84 14.36
N SER A 36 5.09 -5.94 13.69
CA SER A 36 6.15 -6.82 14.15
C SER A 36 7.49 -6.08 14.24
N VAL A 37 7.89 -5.37 13.18
CA VAL A 37 9.11 -4.54 13.16
C VAL A 37 9.08 -3.50 14.28
N TYR A 38 7.94 -2.82 14.48
CA TYR A 38 7.75 -1.83 15.53
C TYR A 38 8.02 -2.39 16.94
N ARG A 39 7.47 -3.57 17.25
CA ARG A 39 7.65 -4.22 18.56
C ARG A 39 9.09 -4.73 18.78
N TYR A 40 9.71 -5.29 17.74
CA TYR A 40 11.08 -5.78 17.84
C TYR A 40 12.11 -4.65 17.97
N SER A 41 11.88 -3.50 17.31
CA SER A 41 12.76 -2.32 17.43
C SER A 41 12.80 -1.75 18.85
N GLY A 42 11.69 -1.81 19.59
CA GLY A 42 11.60 -1.30 20.97
C GLY A 42 12.17 -2.23 22.06
N SER A 43 12.38 -3.52 21.74
CA SER A 43 12.91 -4.50 22.72
C SER A 43 14.44 -4.66 22.66
N PHE A 44 15.11 -4.09 21.67
CA PHE A 44 16.57 -4.16 21.54
C PHE A 44 17.27 -3.04 22.34
N LYS A 45 18.36 -3.40 23.04
CA LYS A 45 19.31 -2.44 23.65
C LYS A 45 20.65 -2.56 22.92
N PRO A 46 21.26 -1.46 22.42
CA PRO A 46 20.76 -0.08 22.43
C PRO A 46 19.52 0.10 21.55
N SER A 47 18.64 1.04 21.92
CA SER A 47 17.39 1.30 21.22
C SER A 47 17.65 1.74 19.78
N ILE A 48 17.21 0.93 18.82
CA ILE A 48 17.26 1.30 17.41
C ILE A 48 16.14 2.33 17.19
N ASN A 49 16.51 3.52 16.73
CA ASN A 49 15.56 4.60 16.42
C ASN A 49 14.46 4.08 15.49
N GLN A 50 13.21 4.35 15.85
CA GLN A 50 12.07 3.89 15.07
C GLN A 50 12.12 4.50 13.66
N GLN A 51 12.00 3.64 12.65
CA GLN A 51 12.04 4.09 11.27
C GLN A 51 10.76 4.85 10.91
N PRO A 52 10.86 6.07 10.37
CA PRO A 52 9.69 6.84 9.93
C PRO A 52 8.82 6.08 8.92
N SER A 53 9.43 5.26 8.06
CA SER A 53 8.75 4.38 7.09
C SER A 53 7.88 3.32 7.77
N THR A 54 8.29 2.77 8.92
CA THR A 54 7.49 1.77 9.64
C THR A 54 6.27 2.42 10.30
N ILE A 55 6.45 3.58 10.93
CA ILE A 55 5.35 4.32 11.56
C ILE A 55 4.33 4.77 10.52
N MET A 56 4.82 5.34 9.40
CA MET A 56 3.96 5.76 8.30
C MET A 56 3.24 4.57 7.66
N ALA A 57 3.90 3.42 7.50
CA ALA A 57 3.25 2.20 7.04
C ALA A 57 2.08 1.78 7.95
N VAL A 58 2.25 1.81 9.28
CA VAL A 58 1.18 1.44 10.21
C VAL A 58 -0.03 2.38 10.07
N VAL A 59 0.20 3.69 10.06
CA VAL A 59 -0.88 4.70 9.97
C VAL A 59 -1.62 4.60 8.63
N VAL A 60 -0.87 4.57 7.52
CA VAL A 60 -1.45 4.54 6.17
C VAL A 60 -2.21 3.24 5.94
N GLN A 61 -1.65 2.09 6.33
CA GLN A 61 -2.34 0.80 6.14
C GLN A 61 -3.57 0.65 7.02
N THR A 62 -3.53 1.13 8.27
CA THR A 62 -4.72 1.12 9.15
C THR A 62 -5.85 1.97 8.56
N THR A 63 -5.53 3.18 8.09
CA THR A 63 -6.50 4.07 7.45
C THR A 63 -7.04 3.47 6.15
N ALA A 64 -6.16 2.84 5.35
CA ALA A 64 -6.54 2.17 4.11
C ALA A 64 -7.50 0.98 4.37
N LEU A 65 -7.30 0.21 5.43
CA LEU A 65 -8.20 -0.90 5.79
C LEU A 65 -9.60 -0.39 6.13
N VAL A 66 -9.72 0.66 6.96
CA VAL A 66 -11.01 1.27 7.30
C VAL A 66 -11.70 1.79 6.03
N TYR A 67 -10.94 2.45 5.15
CA TYR A 67 -11.46 2.92 3.87
C TYR A 67 -11.94 1.77 2.97
N LEU A 68 -11.16 0.69 2.84
CA LEU A 68 -11.50 -0.48 2.02
C LEU A 68 -12.77 -1.19 2.52
N VAL A 69 -12.97 -1.26 3.84
CA VAL A 69 -14.22 -1.78 4.43
C VAL A 69 -15.38 -0.84 4.13
N TYR A 70 -15.21 0.46 4.34
CA TYR A 70 -16.25 1.46 4.08
C TYR A 70 -16.71 1.43 2.62
N ILE A 71 -15.77 1.41 1.67
CA ILE A 71 -16.10 1.38 0.25
C ILE A 71 -16.76 0.07 -0.16
N THR A 72 -16.26 -1.06 0.33
CA THR A 72 -16.87 -2.37 0.06
C THR A 72 -18.31 -2.39 0.58
N TYR A 73 -18.54 -1.89 1.80
CA TYR A 73 -19.87 -1.80 2.39
C TYR A 73 -20.80 -0.87 1.60
N ASP A 74 -20.32 0.30 1.19
CA ASP A 74 -21.09 1.26 0.39
C ASP A 74 -21.45 0.71 -0.99
N GLU A 75 -20.56 -0.10 -1.57
CA GLU A 75 -20.76 -0.76 -2.87
C GLU A 75 -21.76 -1.92 -2.77
N TYR A 76 -21.77 -2.69 -1.67
CA TYR A 76 -22.77 -3.74 -1.41
C TYR A 76 -24.15 -3.21 -0.99
N THR A 77 -24.20 -2.11 -0.24
CA THR A 77 -25.46 -1.53 0.30
C THR A 77 -26.09 -0.51 -0.66
N GLY A 78 -25.36 -0.12 -1.71
CA GLY A 78 -25.82 0.84 -2.69
C GLY A 78 -27.08 0.38 -3.45
N LYS A 79 -28.03 1.29 -3.63
CA LYS A 79 -29.17 1.09 -4.53
C LYS A 79 -28.68 0.63 -5.92
N PRO A 80 -29.44 -0.24 -6.62
CA PRO A 80 -29.08 -0.71 -7.96
C PRO A 80 -28.76 0.47 -8.89
N ILE A 81 -27.81 0.25 -9.79
CA ILE A 81 -26.86 1.19 -10.46
C ILE A 81 -27.49 2.36 -11.27
N GLY A 82 -28.82 2.57 -11.19
CA GLY A 82 -29.60 3.55 -11.96
C GLY A 82 -30.08 4.83 -11.23
N LEU A 83 -30.04 4.94 -9.90
CA LEU A 83 -30.58 6.11 -9.16
C LEU A 83 -29.59 6.77 -8.18
N ARG A 84 -28.28 6.53 -8.35
CA ARG A 84 -27.24 7.07 -7.46
C ARG A 84 -26.56 8.29 -8.07
N SER A 85 -26.41 9.35 -7.27
CA SER A 85 -25.71 10.59 -7.61
C SER A 85 -24.28 10.31 -8.11
N PRO A 86 -23.91 10.76 -9.33
CA PRO A 86 -22.56 10.61 -9.88
C PRO A 86 -21.45 11.21 -9.00
N LYS A 87 -21.82 12.23 -8.19
CA LYS A 87 -20.92 12.99 -7.32
C LYS A 87 -20.25 12.13 -6.24
N ASP A 88 -20.98 11.18 -5.66
CA ASP A 88 -20.43 10.32 -4.61
C ASP A 88 -19.38 9.35 -5.17
N LYS A 89 -19.58 8.89 -6.41
CA LYS A 89 -18.65 8.00 -7.10
C LYS A 89 -17.33 8.69 -7.47
N MET A 90 -17.35 9.99 -7.78
CA MET A 90 -16.13 10.76 -8.05
C MET A 90 -15.28 10.99 -6.80
N LYS A 91 -15.90 11.27 -5.64
CA LYS A 91 -15.18 11.48 -4.38
C LYS A 91 -14.42 10.22 -3.93
N LEU A 92 -14.98 9.05 -4.19
CA LEU A 92 -14.33 7.75 -3.94
C LEU A 92 -13.03 7.57 -4.73
N ILE A 93 -13.03 7.89 -6.02
CA ILE A 93 -11.83 7.76 -6.87
C ILE A 93 -10.74 8.74 -6.41
N MET A 94 -11.14 9.91 -5.91
CA MET A 94 -10.21 10.89 -5.36
C MET A 94 -9.57 10.41 -4.04
N LEU A 95 -10.30 9.66 -3.21
CA LEU A 95 -9.77 8.99 -2.02
C LEU A 95 -8.78 7.88 -2.37
N ASP A 96 -9.06 7.07 -3.41
CA ASP A 96 -8.11 6.05 -3.90
C ASP A 96 -6.76 6.68 -4.29
N LEU A 97 -6.78 7.87 -4.90
CA LEU A 97 -5.57 8.62 -5.27
C LEU A 97 -4.75 9.05 -4.05
N LEU A 98 -5.39 9.45 -2.95
CA LEU A 98 -4.68 9.82 -1.72
C LEU A 98 -3.87 8.63 -1.17
N PHE A 99 -4.46 7.44 -1.15
CA PHE A 99 -3.74 6.23 -0.71
C PHE A 99 -2.55 5.90 -1.63
N ILE A 100 -2.69 6.07 -2.95
CA ILE A 100 -1.57 5.91 -3.89
C ILE A 100 -0.42 6.87 -3.54
N ILE A 101 -0.72 8.14 -3.29
CA ILE A 101 0.30 9.16 -2.95
C ILE A 101 1.02 8.80 -1.65
N PHE A 102 0.27 8.49 -0.58
CA PHE A 102 0.86 8.14 0.71
C PHE A 102 1.65 6.82 0.66
N SER A 103 1.14 5.80 -0.03
CA SER A 103 1.87 4.55 -0.23
C SER A 103 3.15 4.73 -1.05
N SER A 104 3.15 5.64 -2.05
CA SER A 104 4.33 5.99 -2.84
C SER A 104 5.40 6.68 -1.98
N ALA A 105 4.99 7.67 -1.20
CA ALA A 105 5.88 8.35 -0.26
C ALA A 105 6.48 7.36 0.75
N ASN A 106 5.66 6.47 1.30
CA ASN A 106 6.10 5.45 2.24
C ASN A 106 7.07 4.44 1.61
N LEU A 107 6.83 4.03 0.37
CA LEU A 107 7.74 3.15 -0.37
C LEU A 107 9.09 3.84 -0.64
N SER A 108 9.10 5.12 -1.00
CA SER A 108 10.33 5.91 -1.17
C SER A 108 11.13 5.98 0.15
N LEU A 109 10.44 6.20 1.27
CA LEU A 109 11.06 6.21 2.59
C LEU A 109 11.60 4.83 3.00
N ALA A 110 10.86 3.77 2.65
CA ALA A 110 11.30 2.38 2.85
C ALA A 110 12.57 2.06 2.04
N PHE A 111 12.68 2.55 0.80
CA PHE A 111 13.90 2.39 0.00
C PHE A 111 15.06 3.22 0.52
N ASN A 112 14.83 4.48 0.90
CA ASN A 112 15.87 5.31 1.53
C ASN A 112 16.43 4.62 2.78
N THR A 113 15.56 4.09 3.65
CA THR A 113 15.99 3.37 4.86
C THR A 113 16.65 2.01 4.56
N LEU A 114 16.46 1.43 3.37
CA LEU A 114 17.06 0.15 2.97
C LEU A 114 18.42 0.32 2.28
N TYR A 115 18.62 1.42 1.55
CA TYR A 115 19.82 1.70 0.76
C TYR A 115 20.75 2.76 1.37
N ASP A 116 20.41 3.37 2.52
CA ASP A 116 21.26 4.33 3.20
C ASP A 116 22.60 3.70 3.64
N GLU A 117 23.72 4.35 3.30
CA GLU A 117 25.09 3.88 3.54
C GLU A 117 25.47 3.85 5.02
N LYS A 118 24.66 4.45 5.91
CA LYS A 118 24.90 4.51 7.35
C LYS A 118 24.10 3.50 8.18
N TRP A 119 23.31 2.63 7.56
CA TRP A 119 22.32 1.82 8.27
C TRP A 119 22.56 0.30 8.23
N VAL A 120 21.91 -0.37 9.19
CA VAL A 120 21.98 -1.77 9.67
C VAL A 120 22.03 -2.89 8.60
N CYS A 121 21.84 -2.58 7.32
CA CYS A 121 21.72 -3.53 6.21
C CYS A 121 23.00 -3.76 5.39
N ARG A 122 24.10 -3.02 5.62
CA ARG A 122 25.40 -3.30 4.98
C ARG A 122 26.28 -4.17 5.90
N PRO A 123 26.99 -5.18 5.37
CA PRO A 123 28.02 -5.89 6.14
C PRO A 123 29.08 -4.90 6.64
N ILE A 124 29.57 -5.12 7.85
CA ILE A 124 30.56 -4.27 8.51
C ILE A 124 31.84 -4.30 7.68
N ASP A 125 32.22 -3.17 7.08
CA ASP A 125 33.58 -2.99 6.56
C ASP A 125 34.53 -2.81 7.75
N PRO A 126 35.54 -3.67 7.94
CA PRO A 126 36.45 -3.61 9.09
C PRO A 126 37.34 -2.34 9.12
N LEU A 127 37.31 -1.51 8.08
CA LEU A 127 38.07 -0.26 7.95
C LEU A 127 37.25 1.01 8.26
N ALA A 128 35.92 0.91 8.46
CA ALA A 128 35.06 2.06 8.66
C ALA A 128 34.91 2.42 10.15
N GLN A 129 35.77 3.33 10.62
CA GLN A 129 35.92 3.73 12.03
C GLN A 129 34.84 4.70 12.56
N SER A 130 33.62 4.70 12.01
CA SER A 130 32.57 5.66 12.38
C SER A 130 31.30 4.94 12.86
N ALA A 131 31.12 4.88 14.19
CA ALA A 131 29.85 4.64 14.89
C ALA A 131 28.85 3.69 14.18
N GLN A 132 29.34 2.53 13.70
CA GLN A 132 28.52 1.58 12.96
C GLN A 132 27.59 0.82 13.92
N VAL A 133 26.29 1.04 13.76
CA VAL A 133 25.26 0.21 14.39
C VAL A 133 25.44 -1.23 13.89
N PRO A 134 25.45 -2.26 14.77
CA PRO A 134 25.73 -3.63 14.37
C PRO A 134 24.71 -4.13 13.32
N TYR A 135 25.22 -4.76 12.26
CA TYR A 135 24.41 -5.37 11.19
C TYR A 135 23.41 -6.38 11.77
N ASN A 136 22.12 -6.20 11.46
CA ASN A 136 21.04 -7.06 11.95
C ASN A 136 20.25 -7.65 10.78
N HIS A 137 20.60 -8.90 10.43
CA HIS A 137 19.97 -9.66 9.37
C HIS A 137 18.44 -9.82 9.55
N VAL A 138 17.94 -9.90 10.79
CA VAL A 138 16.52 -10.10 11.09
C VAL A 138 15.72 -8.84 10.73
N ILE A 139 16.19 -7.66 11.15
CA ILE A 139 15.52 -6.38 10.86
C ILE A 139 15.56 -6.11 9.36
N CYS A 140 16.72 -6.35 8.73
CA CYS A 140 16.89 -6.10 7.30
C CYS A 140 15.98 -7.00 6.43
N THR A 141 15.81 -8.27 6.80
CA THR A 141 14.91 -9.20 6.10
C THR A 141 13.45 -8.78 6.23
N ARG A 142 13.04 -8.30 7.41
CA ARG A 142 11.67 -7.84 7.65
C ARG A 142 11.36 -6.53 6.91
N GLN A 143 12.30 -5.60 6.88
CA GLN A 143 12.16 -4.32 6.17
C GLN A 143 12.13 -4.52 4.65
N ARG A 144 12.95 -5.42 4.12
CA ARG A 144 12.89 -5.83 2.70
C ARG A 144 11.55 -6.48 2.35
N GLY A 145 11.02 -7.31 3.25
CA GLY A 145 9.66 -7.86 3.13
C GLY A 145 8.61 -6.74 3.07
N LEU A 146 8.62 -5.82 4.04
CA LEU A 146 7.71 -4.69 4.08
C LEU A 146 7.75 -3.86 2.78
N ALA A 147 8.94 -3.54 2.27
CA ALA A 147 9.09 -2.80 1.02
C ALA A 147 8.49 -3.54 -0.18
N SER A 148 8.68 -4.86 -0.27
CA SER A 148 8.08 -5.67 -1.35
C SER A 148 6.55 -5.68 -1.29
N PHE A 149 5.96 -5.83 -0.11
CA PHE A 149 4.51 -5.77 0.05
C PHE A 149 3.95 -4.37 -0.25
N LEU A 150 4.63 -3.30 0.18
CA LEU A 150 4.24 -1.93 -0.14
C LEU A 150 4.24 -1.67 -1.65
N PHE A 151 5.22 -2.21 -2.38
CA PHE A 151 5.27 -2.12 -3.84
C PHE A 151 4.11 -2.87 -4.51
N MET A 152 3.80 -4.08 -4.06
CA MET A 152 2.65 -4.85 -4.58
C MET A 152 1.31 -4.14 -4.31
N ILE A 153 1.15 -3.58 -3.12
CA ILE A 153 -0.05 -2.83 -2.75
C ILE A 153 -0.18 -1.59 -3.64
N LEU A 154 0.91 -0.83 -3.83
CA LEU A 154 0.92 0.34 -4.70
C LEU A 154 0.54 0.00 -6.15
N SER A 155 1.10 -1.07 -6.72
CA SER A 155 0.78 -1.46 -8.10
C SER A 155 -0.67 -1.90 -8.26
N MET A 156 -1.24 -2.58 -7.27
CA MET A 156 -2.66 -2.92 -7.26
C MET A 156 -3.57 -1.70 -7.11
N TRP A 157 -3.21 -0.73 -6.25
CA TRP A 157 -3.94 0.53 -6.14
C TRP A 157 -3.94 1.30 -7.46
N VAL A 158 -2.78 1.43 -8.12
CA VAL A 158 -2.66 2.07 -9.43
C VAL A 158 -3.54 1.36 -10.46
N THR A 159 -3.49 0.02 -10.51
CA THR A 159 -4.31 -0.77 -11.44
C THR A 159 -5.81 -0.51 -11.18
N THR A 160 -6.25 -0.58 -9.93
CA THR A 160 -7.66 -0.35 -9.54
C THR A 160 -8.13 1.06 -9.91
N PHE A 161 -7.29 2.06 -9.66
CA PHE A 161 -7.54 3.44 -10.04
C PHE A 161 -7.67 3.59 -11.56
N THR A 162 -6.74 3.03 -12.32
CA THR A 162 -6.77 3.04 -13.79
C THR A 162 -8.05 2.42 -14.34
N VAL A 163 -8.45 1.25 -13.84
CA VAL A 163 -9.71 0.59 -14.25
C VAL A 163 -10.93 1.45 -13.91
N SER A 164 -10.94 2.06 -12.73
CA SER A 164 -12.04 2.91 -12.28
C SER A 164 -12.19 4.17 -13.16
N ILE A 165 -11.08 4.77 -13.57
CA ILE A 165 -11.06 5.92 -14.50
C ILE A 165 -11.54 5.52 -15.89
N PHE A 166 -11.04 4.42 -16.47
CA PHE A 166 -11.48 3.98 -17.80
C PHE A 166 -12.99 3.73 -17.85
N ARG A 167 -13.55 3.04 -16.85
CA ARG A 167 -15.00 2.82 -16.73
C ARG A 167 -15.79 4.12 -16.59
N LEU A 168 -15.23 5.11 -15.90
CA LEU A 168 -15.88 6.41 -15.77
C LEU A 168 -15.91 7.13 -17.12
N VAL A 169 -14.79 7.18 -17.83
CA VAL A 169 -14.69 7.82 -19.16
C VAL A 169 -15.67 7.19 -20.14
N GLU A 170 -15.71 5.85 -20.26
CA GLU A 170 -16.64 5.19 -21.18
C GLU A 170 -18.12 5.49 -20.87
N ARG A 171 -18.48 5.66 -19.59
CA ARG A 171 -19.84 6.00 -19.19
C ARG A 171 -20.21 7.46 -19.43
N VAL A 172 -19.23 8.38 -19.44
CA VAL A 172 -19.47 9.80 -19.77
C VAL A 172 -19.57 10.00 -21.27
N MET A 173 -18.86 9.20 -22.04
CA MET A 173 -18.83 9.28 -23.51
C MET A 173 -20.00 8.52 -24.18
N SER A 174 -20.70 7.65 -23.45
CA SER A 174 -21.89 6.91 -23.89
C SER A 174 -23.18 7.61 -23.48
#